data_AF-A0A2V8LAX1-F1
#
_entry.id   AF-A0A2V8LAX1-F1
#
_cell.length_a   1.000
_cell.length_b   1.000
_cell.length_c   1.000
_cell.angle_alpha   90.00
_cell.angle_beta   90.00
_cell.angle_gamma   90.00
#
_symmetry.space_group_name_H-M   'P 1'
#
loop_
_entity.id
_entity.type
_entity.pdbx_description
1 polymer ?
#
loop_
_entity_poly.entity_id
_entity_poly.type
_entity_poly.pdbx_seq_one_letter_code
_entity_poly.pdbx_strand_id
1 'polypeptide(L)'
;MSIAPCDVITQGLGELFSCALVNGYTRVRTPFLYPDGDIIDLFISEQDGVFTITDLGESLRWLRMQSTSPKRSPKQQKLIEDVS
;
A
#
# COMPACT_ATOMS: atom_id res chain seq x y z
N MET A 1 4.92 28.83 -9.61
CA MET A 1 4.06 28.27 -8.55
C MET A 1 3.90 26.80 -8.87
N SER A 2 4.43 25.92 -8.02
CA SER A 2 4.11 24.49 -8.11
C SER A 2 2.65 24.33 -7.71
N ILE A 3 1.88 23.59 -8.52
CA ILE A 3 0.51 23.24 -8.18
C ILE A 3 0.58 22.19 -7.07
N ALA A 4 -0.21 22.33 -6.01
CA ALA A 4 -0.22 21.33 -4.95
C ALA A 4 -0.68 19.99 -5.54
N PRO A 5 -0.02 18.85 -5.23
CA PRO A 5 -0.35 17.56 -5.82
C PRO A 5 -1.84 17.18 -5.74
N CYS A 6 -2.51 17.57 -4.65
CA CYS A 6 -3.94 17.32 -4.47
C CYS A 6 -4.84 18.11 -5.41
N ASP A 7 -4.46 19.32 -5.82
CA ASP A 7 -5.24 20.09 -6.78
C ASP A 7 -5.20 19.40 -8.14
N VAL A 8 -4.02 18.90 -8.53
CA VAL A 8 -3.84 18.12 -9.77
C VAL A 8 -4.67 16.84 -9.75
N ILE A 9 -4.64 16.11 -8.63
CA ILE A 9 -5.38 14.85 -8.46
C ILE A 9 -6.89 15.10 -8.52
N THR A 10 -7.38 16.09 -7.79
CA THR A 10 -8.82 16.38 -7.74
C THR A 10 -9.36 16.85 -9.10
N GLN A 11 -8.58 17.67 -9.82
CA GLN A 11 -8.96 18.15 -11.15
C GLN A 11 -8.87 17.06 -12.24
N GLY A 12 -7.88 16.16 -12.14
CA GLY A 12 -7.59 15.18 -13.20
C GLY A 12 -8.25 13.80 -13.03
N LEU A 13 -8.47 13.35 -11.78
CA LEU A 13 -8.90 11.98 -11.47
C LEU A 13 -10.31 11.89 -10.85
N GLY A 14 -10.95 13.03 -10.57
CA GLY A 14 -12.36 13.13 -10.17
C GLY A 14 -12.62 13.03 -8.66
N GLU A 15 -13.89 13.24 -8.28
CA GLU A 15 -14.36 13.37 -6.88
C GLU A 15 -14.20 12.11 -6.01
N LEU A 16 -13.87 10.97 -6.62
CA LEU A 16 -13.65 9.71 -5.89
C LEU A 16 -12.31 9.69 -5.13
N PHE A 17 -11.42 10.62 -5.44
CA PHE A 17 -10.19 10.85 -4.68
C PHE A 17 -10.44 11.95 -3.64
N SER A 18 -9.94 11.76 -2.43
CA SER A 18 -10.01 12.79 -1.39
C SER A 18 -8.67 13.00 -0.71
N CYS A 19 -8.37 14.26 -0.42
CA CYS A 19 -7.11 14.67 0.18
C CYS A 19 -7.30 15.16 1.61
N ALA A 20 -6.37 14.82 2.50
CA ALA A 20 -6.31 15.37 3.85
C ALA A 20 -4.86 15.43 4.35
N LEU A 21 -4.53 16.46 5.12
CA LEU A 21 -3.24 16.54 5.82
C LEU A 21 -3.28 15.64 7.06
N VAL A 22 -2.37 14.68 7.15
CA VAL A 22 -2.29 13.72 8.25
C VAL A 22 -0.82 13.49 8.60
N ASN A 23 -0.43 13.76 9.85
CA ASN A 23 0.91 13.48 10.38
C ASN A 23 2.08 14.03 9.51
N GLY A 24 1.90 15.20 8.91
CA GLY A 24 2.93 15.81 8.04
C GLY A 24 2.94 15.29 6.60
N TYR A 25 2.01 14.40 6.24
CA TYR A 25 1.81 13.92 4.88
C TYR A 25 0.52 14.50 4.30
N THR A 26 0.51 14.68 2.99
CA THR A 26 -0.72 14.81 2.23
C THR A 26 -1.22 13.42 1.91
N ARG A 27 -2.25 12.96 2.64
CA ARG A 27 -2.90 11.68 2.36
C ARG A 27 -3.87 11.85 1.19
N VAL A 28 -3.73 11.00 0.20
CA VAL A 28 -4.65 10.83 -0.93
C VAL A 28 -5.37 9.50 -0.76
N ARG A 29 -6.65 9.57 -0.39
CA ARG A 29 -7.52 8.41 -0.38
C ARG A 29 -7.97 8.08 -1.79
N THR A 30 -7.76 6.85 -2.21
CA THR A 30 -8.13 6.36 -3.54
C THR A 30 -9.44 5.57 -3.50
N PRO A 31 -10.11 5.34 -4.64
CA PRO A 31 -11.23 4.40 -4.74
C PRO A 31 -10.77 2.94 -4.88
N PHE A 32 -9.47 2.65 -4.79
CA PHE A 32 -8.92 1.30 -4.98
C PHE A 32 -8.80 0.55 -3.66
N LEU A 33 -8.91 -0.77 -3.75
CA LEU A 33 -8.89 -1.66 -2.60
C LEU A 33 -7.73 -2.64 -2.71
N TYR A 34 -7.12 -2.96 -1.57
CA TYR A 34 -6.36 -4.19 -1.40
C TYR A 34 -7.30 -5.41 -1.51
N PRO A 35 -6.79 -6.60 -1.85
CA PRO A 35 -7.61 -7.81 -1.96
C PRO A 35 -8.34 -8.25 -0.69
N ASP A 36 -7.96 -7.75 0.49
CA ASP A 36 -8.68 -7.96 1.76
C ASP A 36 -9.83 -6.95 1.99
N GLY A 37 -10.00 -5.98 1.08
CA GLY A 37 -11.05 -4.97 1.13
C GLY A 37 -10.63 -3.64 1.78
N ASP A 38 -9.39 -3.52 2.26
CA ASP A 38 -8.87 -2.26 2.79
C ASP A 38 -8.66 -1.24 1.67
N ILE A 39 -8.94 0.04 1.94
CA ILE A 39 -8.71 1.12 0.98
C ILE A 39 -7.21 1.39 0.83
N ILE A 40 -6.75 1.55 -0.41
CA ILE A 40 -5.39 2.00 -0.69
C ILE A 40 -5.33 3.53 -0.46
N ASP A 41 -4.73 3.93 0.66
CA ASP A 41 -4.37 5.32 0.93
C ASP A 41 -2.90 5.56 0.49
N LEU A 42 -2.66 6.63 -0.26
CA LEU A 42 -1.31 7.08 -0.63
C LEU A 42 -0.93 8.30 0.21
N PHE A 43 0.35 8.42 0.53
CA PHE A 43 0.91 9.50 1.33
C PHE A 43 2.00 10.20 0.53
N ILE A 44 1.84 11.52 0.40
CA ILE A 44 2.79 12.37 -0.32
C ILE A 44 3.51 13.25 0.70
N SER A 45 4.84 13.26 0.62
CA SER A 45 5.70 14.23 1.31
C SER A 45 6.62 14.90 0.31
N GLU A 46 6.86 16.19 0.47
CA GLU A 46 7.80 16.96 -0.33
C GLU A 46 9.03 17.29 0.51
N GLN A 47 10.22 16.98 0.00
CA GLN A 47 11.50 17.38 0.58
C GLN A 47 12.41 17.88 -0.55
N ASP A 48 12.94 19.10 -0.41
CA ASP A 48 13.84 19.72 -1.39
C ASP A 48 13.32 19.70 -2.85
N GLY A 49 12.00 19.88 -3.02
CA GLY A 49 11.34 19.86 -4.32
C GLY A 49 11.14 18.45 -4.92
N VAL A 50 11.48 17.41 -4.18
CA VAL A 50 11.25 16.01 -4.55
C VAL A 50 10.02 15.49 -3.81
N PHE A 51 9.04 15.01 -4.58
CA PHE A 51 7.87 14.34 -4.02
C PHE A 51 8.16 12.85 -3.81
N THR A 52 7.97 12.38 -2.58
CA THR A 52 7.93 10.97 -2.23
C THR A 52 6.48 10.54 -2.08
N ILE A 53 6.11 9.45 -2.75
CA ILE A 53 4.77 8.84 -2.68
C ILE A 53 4.93 7.44 -2.10
N THR A 54 4.14 7.10 -1.08
CA THR A 54 4.22 5.81 -0.39
C THR A 54 2.86 5.40 0.16
N ASP A 55 2.63 4.11 0.37
CA ASP A 55 1.49 3.57 1.12
C ASP A 55 1.87 3.23 2.58
N LEU A 56 3.04 3.72 3.04
CA LEU A 56 3.62 3.45 4.36
C LEU A 56 3.80 1.96 4.68
N GLY A 57 3.92 1.11 3.65
CA GLY A 57 4.19 -0.31 3.81
C GLY A 57 2.95 -1.20 3.83
N GLU A 58 1.76 -0.65 3.61
CA GLU A 58 0.51 -1.43 3.60
C GLU A 58 0.50 -2.52 2.52
N SER A 59 1.08 -2.28 1.34
CA SER A 59 1.25 -3.34 0.32
C SER A 59 2.14 -4.48 0.81
N LEU A 60 3.21 -4.16 1.54
CA LEU A 60 4.10 -5.19 2.11
C LEU A 60 3.40 -5.94 3.25
N ARG A 61 2.62 -5.25 4.09
CA ARG A 61 1.77 -5.87 5.12
C ARG A 61 0.81 -6.87 4.47
N TRP A 62 0.09 -6.44 3.45
CA TRP A 62 -0.84 -7.30 2.71
C TRP A 62 -0.13 -8.51 2.09
N LEU A 63 0.99 -8.32 1.38
CA LEU A 63 1.78 -9.41 0.80
C LEU A 63 2.25 -10.43 1.85
N ARG A 64 2.63 -9.98 3.05
CA ARG A 64 3.02 -10.87 4.16
C ARG A 64 1.85 -11.72 4.66
N MET A 65 0.62 -11.21 4.65
CA MET A 65 -0.56 -12.00 5.00
C MET A 65 -0.86 -13.09 3.98
N GLN A 66 -0.45 -12.92 2.72
CA GLN A 66 -0.61 -13.91 1.66
C GLN A 66 0.53 -14.94 1.61
N SER A 67 1.71 -14.62 2.15
CA SER A 67 2.83 -15.55 2.18
C SER A 67 2.56 -16.68 3.19
N THR A 68 2.23 -17.87 2.68
CA THR A 68 2.21 -19.11 3.46
C THR A 68 3.57 -19.30 4.12
N SER A 69 3.57 -19.62 5.42
CA SER A 69 4.78 -19.92 6.21
C SER A 69 5.78 -20.76 5.40
N PRO A 70 7.04 -20.32 5.24
CA PRO A 70 8.06 -21.10 4.55
C PRO A 70 8.46 -22.38 5.33
N LYS A 71 8.00 -22.53 6.58
CA LYS A 71 8.23 -23.74 7.37
C LYS A 71 7.20 -24.81 7.01
N ARG A 72 7.69 -25.90 6.43
CA ARG A 72 6.95 -27.16 6.36
C ARG A 72 6.58 -27.61 7.76
N SER A 73 5.34 -28.02 7.96
CA SER A 73 4.95 -28.70 9.19
C SER A 73 5.74 -30.01 9.33
N PRO A 74 5.95 -30.52 10.55
CA PRO A 74 6.59 -31.83 10.76
C PRO A 74 5.91 -32.96 9.96
N LYS A 75 4.59 -32.87 9.75
CA LYS A 75 3.81 -33.81 8.95
C LYS A 75 4.16 -33.76 7.45
N GLN A 76 4.33 -32.56 6.89
CA GLN A 76 4.72 -32.37 5.49
C GLN A 76 6.15 -32.81 5.22
N GLN A 77 7.05 -32.61 6.19
CA GLN A 77 8.44 -33.09 6.09
C GLN A 77 8.49 -34.62 6.07
N LYS A 78 7.74 -35.27 6.98
CA LYS A 78 7.65 -36.74 7.05
C LYS A 78 7.11 -37.37 5.77
N LEU A 79 6.09 -36.78 5.15
CA LEU A 79 5.54 -37.24 3.87
C LEU A 79 6.53 -37.21 2.70
N ILE A 80 7.51 -36.29 2.72
CA ILE A 80 8.56 -36.20 1.69
C ILE A 80 9.61 -37.28 1.93
N GLU A 81 10.02 -37.46 3.19
CA GLU A 81 10.99 -38.49 3.59
C GLU A 81 10.48 -39.90 3.29
N ASP A 82 9.17 -40.15 3.41
CA ASP A 82 8.56 -41.45 3.13
C ASP A 82 8.51 -41.82 1.62
N VAL A 83 8.73 -40.85 0.71
CA VAL A 83 8.71 -41.05 -0.76
C VAL A 83 10.12 -41.05 -1.37
N SER A 84 11.14 -40.71 -0.56
CA SER A 84 12.56 -40.62 -0.98
C SER A 84 13.28 -41.96 -0.81
#